data_AF-A0A8C1TVM2-F1
#
_entry.id   AF-A0A8C1TVM2-F1
#
_cell.length_a   1.000
_cell.length_b   1.000
_cell.length_c   1.000
_cell.angle_alpha   90.00
_cell.angle_beta   90.00
_cell.angle_gamma   90.00
#
_symmetry.space_group_name_H-M   'P 1'
#
loop_
_entity.id
_entity.type
_entity.pdbx_description
1 polymer ?
#
loop_
_entity_poly.entity_id
_entity_poly.type
_entity_poly.pdbx_seq_one_letter_code
_entity_poly.pdbx_strand_id
1 'polypeptide(L)'
;MKHTFLKKHHEECLCLFQVRFEVVTSEASYCRSLDIVVENFVMAKQLNVILSSQDKNWLFSRLNDVRAISHSFLSHLEQAVEKDIMRFTVCDTIIKHCPRFRNVYVPYLTNQSYQDKTYQRLMEESHEFRRVVEKLERNPVCQRLPLRSFLILPFQRITRLKLLVQNIVKRTAPKTKDEAQAIKAMKLLEKMIQDSNESISQMKNIESLVTLNAKVDFECRTLPLISQSRRLVREGPVTELRDFSLKDREEERNVYMHLFNDYLLVSLRKEGGRFTVIDHAPVSELRVENCRFKLHSLQKNLFHLHMPQKALLLRTDTQANKLRWISALSRPYPEIDFSAVQGMCTSCFKRNCRVKVNSLMLLI
;
A
#
# COMPACT_ATOMS: atom_id res chain seq x y z
N MET A 1 -18.18 -4.87 -51.46
CA MET A 1 -17.94 -5.64 -50.21
C MET A 1 -16.47 -5.97 -49.94
N LYS A 2 -15.72 -6.67 -50.81
CA LYS A 2 -14.29 -6.98 -50.57
C LYS A 2 -13.40 -5.74 -50.38
N HIS A 3 -13.62 -4.67 -51.17
CA HIS A 3 -12.81 -3.44 -51.09
C HIS A 3 -13.02 -2.63 -49.80
N THR A 4 -14.24 -2.67 -49.24
CA THR A 4 -14.59 -2.02 -47.97
C THR A 4 -14.03 -2.81 -46.77
N PHE A 5 -14.03 -4.14 -46.87
CA PHE A 5 -13.45 -5.03 -45.86
C PHE A 5 -11.92 -4.90 -45.81
N LEU A 6 -11.24 -4.83 -46.95
CA LEU A 6 -9.79 -4.63 -47.03
C LEU A 6 -9.37 -3.25 -46.50
N LYS A 7 -10.13 -2.18 -46.80
CA LYS A 7 -9.88 -0.85 -46.22
C LYS A 7 -10.02 -0.85 -44.69
N LYS A 8 -11.10 -1.44 -44.17
CA LYS A 8 -11.33 -1.53 -42.73
C LYS A 8 -10.23 -2.33 -42.02
N HIS A 9 -9.82 -3.44 -42.59
CA HIS A 9 -8.74 -4.27 -42.04
C HIS A 9 -7.37 -3.57 -42.10
N HIS A 10 -7.12 -2.73 -43.12
CA HIS A 10 -5.90 -1.93 -43.22
C HIS A 10 -5.87 -0.79 -42.18
N GLU A 11 -6.99 -0.10 -41.98
CA GLU A 11 -7.14 0.95 -40.96
C GLU A 11 -6.99 0.40 -39.54
N GLU A 12 -7.54 -0.78 -39.24
CA GLU A 12 -7.39 -1.45 -37.93
C GLU A 12 -5.93 -1.84 -37.66
N CYS A 13 -5.19 -2.34 -38.67
CA CYS A 13 -3.76 -2.63 -38.55
C CYS A 13 -2.92 -1.37 -38.30
N LEU A 14 -3.20 -0.27 -39.00
CA LEU A 14 -2.52 1.03 -38.79
C LEU A 14 -2.79 1.58 -37.38
N CYS A 15 -4.03 1.46 -36.91
CA CYS A 15 -4.45 1.91 -35.60
C CYS A 15 -3.76 1.13 -34.46
N LEU A 16 -3.57 -0.18 -34.62
CA LEU A 16 -2.83 -1.01 -33.67
C LEU A 16 -1.32 -0.70 -33.69
N PHE A 17 -0.74 -0.49 -34.87
CA PHE A 17 0.65 -0.05 -35.02
C PHE A 17 0.90 1.28 -34.28
N GLN A 18 0.00 2.26 -34.43
CA GLN A 18 0.12 3.55 -33.74
C GLN A 18 0.16 3.41 -32.22
N VAL A 19 -0.70 2.57 -31.61
CA VAL A 19 -0.67 2.38 -30.14
C VAL A 19 0.59 1.66 -29.68
N ARG A 20 1.06 0.66 -30.44
CA ARG A 20 2.31 -0.03 -30.13
C ARG A 20 3.50 0.96 -30.19
N PHE A 21 3.51 1.84 -31.19
CA PHE A 21 4.54 2.86 -31.33
C PHE A 21 4.44 3.97 -30.27
N GLU A 22 3.22 4.30 -29.80
CA GLU A 22 3.00 5.21 -28.67
C GLU A 22 3.69 4.70 -27.39
N VAL A 23 3.70 3.39 -27.14
CA VAL A 23 4.43 2.81 -25.99
C VAL A 23 5.92 3.12 -26.07
N VAL A 24 6.53 2.92 -27.24
CA VAL A 24 7.98 3.12 -27.46
C VAL A 24 8.34 4.59 -27.36
N THR A 25 7.65 5.46 -28.10
CA THR A 25 7.91 6.91 -28.13
C THR A 25 7.67 7.57 -26.78
N SER A 26 6.63 7.13 -26.05
CA SER A 26 6.39 7.62 -24.69
C SER A 26 7.41 7.09 -23.68
N GLU A 27 7.95 5.87 -23.86
CA GLU A 27 9.06 5.35 -23.02
C GLU A 27 10.34 6.14 -23.27
N ALA A 28 10.69 6.43 -24.53
CA ALA A 28 11.84 7.25 -24.87
C ALA A 28 11.74 8.65 -24.24
N SER A 29 10.55 9.25 -24.30
CA SER A 29 10.30 10.55 -23.67
C SER A 29 10.42 10.48 -22.14
N TYR A 30 9.91 9.41 -21.52
CA TYR A 30 10.04 9.19 -20.09
C TYR A 30 11.50 8.96 -19.65
N CYS A 31 12.27 8.16 -20.38
CA CYS A 31 13.69 7.93 -20.12
C CYS A 31 14.49 9.24 -20.18
N ARG A 32 14.22 10.10 -21.19
CA ARG A 32 14.79 11.44 -21.25
C ARG A 32 14.47 12.26 -20.00
N SER A 33 13.23 12.24 -19.52
CA SER A 33 12.88 12.94 -18.28
C SER A 33 13.58 12.37 -17.05
N LEU A 34 13.84 11.05 -17.01
CA LEU A 34 14.65 10.43 -15.95
C LEU A 34 16.12 10.85 -16.04
N ASP A 35 16.68 10.95 -17.24
CA ASP A 35 18.04 11.47 -17.46
C ASP A 35 18.17 12.89 -16.92
N ILE A 36 17.21 13.75 -17.25
CA ILE A 36 17.16 15.14 -16.78
C ILE A 36 17.23 15.20 -15.25
N VAL A 37 16.39 14.45 -14.55
CA VAL A 37 16.37 14.51 -13.08
C VAL A 37 17.64 13.94 -12.45
N VAL A 38 18.18 12.87 -13.02
CA VAL A 38 19.41 12.25 -12.50
C VAL A 38 20.63 13.14 -12.76
N GLU A 39 20.80 13.62 -13.98
CA GLU A 39 21.98 14.38 -14.39
C GLU A 39 21.97 15.81 -13.83
N ASN A 40 20.81 16.48 -13.86
CA ASN A 40 20.72 17.88 -13.43
C ASN A 40 20.49 18.06 -11.93
N PHE A 41 19.93 17.06 -11.22
CA PHE A 41 19.66 17.16 -9.78
C PHE A 41 20.41 16.13 -8.95
N VAL A 42 20.27 14.83 -9.22
CA VAL A 42 20.92 13.78 -8.39
C VAL A 42 22.45 13.91 -8.44
N MET A 43 23.01 14.18 -9.61
CA MET A 43 24.46 14.34 -9.82
C MET A 43 24.97 15.76 -9.58
N ALA A 44 24.10 16.71 -9.22
CA ALA A 44 24.49 18.10 -9.00
C ALA A 44 25.45 18.21 -7.80
N LYS A 45 26.67 18.69 -8.04
CA LYS A 45 27.70 18.83 -6.99
C LYS A 45 27.21 19.68 -5.81
N GLN A 46 26.51 20.78 -6.10
CA GLN A 46 25.98 21.69 -5.07
C GLN A 46 24.96 20.98 -4.16
N LEU A 47 23.99 20.25 -4.72
CA LEU A 47 23.04 19.44 -3.94
C LEU A 47 23.77 18.34 -3.15
N ASN A 48 24.83 17.77 -3.73
CA ASN A 48 25.61 16.74 -3.07
C ASN A 48 26.45 17.23 -1.89
N VAL A 49 26.76 18.52 -1.80
CA VAL A 49 27.47 19.10 -0.66
C VAL A 49 26.51 19.46 0.46
N ILE A 50 25.33 19.99 0.12
CA ILE A 50 24.40 20.55 1.12
C ILE A 50 23.45 19.51 1.74
N LEU A 51 23.15 18.43 1.01
CA LEU A 51 22.23 17.39 1.50
C LEU A 51 22.98 16.37 2.36
N SER A 52 22.38 16.03 3.50
CA SER A 52 22.83 14.86 4.28
C SER A 52 22.61 13.57 3.50
N SER A 53 23.38 12.52 3.81
CA SER A 53 23.19 11.19 3.21
C SER A 53 21.77 10.67 3.41
N GLN A 54 21.17 10.96 4.57
CA GLN A 54 19.78 10.62 4.87
C GLN A 54 18.84 11.37 3.92
N ASP A 55 18.93 12.70 3.85
CA ASP A 55 18.03 13.52 3.01
C ASP A 55 18.12 13.14 1.53
N LYS A 56 19.32 12.84 1.02
CA LYS A 56 19.49 12.33 -0.35
C LYS A 56 18.74 11.02 -0.57
N ASN A 57 18.90 10.07 0.36
CA ASN A 57 18.24 8.77 0.27
C ASN A 57 16.72 8.91 0.34
N TRP A 58 16.19 9.78 1.19
CA TRP A 58 14.76 10.02 1.27
C TRP A 58 14.21 10.80 0.08
N LEU A 59 14.92 11.81 -0.42
CA LEU A 59 14.47 12.67 -1.53
C LEU A 59 14.52 11.95 -2.87
N PHE A 60 15.62 11.27 -3.19
CA PHE A 60 15.83 10.62 -4.48
C PHE A 60 15.51 9.13 -4.47
N SER A 61 15.44 8.49 -3.29
CA SER A 61 15.08 7.07 -3.16
C SER A 61 15.90 6.21 -4.15
N ARG A 62 15.25 5.28 -4.85
CA ARG A 62 15.86 4.40 -5.87
C ARG A 62 15.77 4.96 -7.30
N LEU A 63 15.82 6.28 -7.48
CA LEU A 63 15.64 6.89 -8.82
C LEU A 63 16.65 6.40 -9.86
N ASN A 64 17.90 6.15 -9.45
CA ASN A 64 18.93 5.59 -10.33
C ASN A 64 18.57 4.18 -10.82
N ASP A 65 18.00 3.34 -9.95
CA ASP A 65 17.55 2.01 -10.32
C ASP A 65 16.36 2.08 -11.28
N VAL A 66 15.42 3.01 -11.03
CA VAL A 66 14.27 3.29 -11.90
C VAL A 66 14.74 3.71 -13.29
N ARG A 67 15.72 4.62 -13.36
CA ARG A 67 16.36 5.04 -14.62
C ARG A 67 16.99 3.86 -15.35
N ALA A 68 17.81 3.07 -14.67
CA ALA A 68 18.51 1.95 -15.28
C ALA A 68 17.55 0.89 -15.84
N ILE A 69 16.51 0.52 -15.10
CA ILE A 69 15.55 -0.49 -15.56
C ILE A 69 14.67 0.03 -16.70
N SER A 70 14.32 1.33 -16.71
CA SER A 70 13.56 1.94 -17.80
C SER A 70 14.34 2.06 -19.09
N HIS A 71 15.62 2.43 -19.04
CA HIS A 71 16.49 2.39 -20.22
C HIS A 71 16.67 0.97 -20.76
N SER A 72 16.83 -0.02 -19.88
CA SER A 72 16.88 -1.43 -20.29
C SER A 72 15.57 -1.88 -20.95
N PHE A 73 14.42 -1.39 -20.49
CA PHE A 73 13.13 -1.65 -21.13
C PHE A 73 13.03 -0.98 -22.51
N LEU A 74 13.39 0.30 -22.61
CA LEU A 74 13.41 1.03 -23.87
C LEU A 74 14.29 0.33 -24.91
N SER A 75 15.51 -0.07 -24.54
CA SER A 75 16.42 -0.76 -25.45
C SER A 75 15.81 -2.06 -26.01
N HIS A 76 15.12 -2.85 -25.18
CA HIS A 76 14.43 -4.05 -25.67
C HIS A 76 13.18 -3.74 -26.52
N LEU A 77 12.52 -2.60 -26.30
CA LEU A 77 11.45 -2.14 -27.19
C LEU A 77 12.01 -1.74 -28.56
N GLU A 78 13.10 -0.97 -28.58
CA GLU A 78 13.76 -0.54 -29.80
C GLU A 78 14.27 -1.72 -30.63
N GLN A 79 14.92 -2.71 -30.00
CA GLN A 79 15.32 -3.96 -30.65
C GLN A 79 14.13 -4.72 -31.26
N ALA A 80 12.97 -4.70 -30.59
CA ALA A 80 11.78 -5.35 -31.12
C ALA A 80 11.24 -4.61 -32.35
N VAL A 81 11.29 -3.28 -32.36
CA VAL A 81 10.91 -2.45 -33.52
C VAL A 81 11.87 -2.65 -34.68
N GLU A 82 13.18 -2.67 -34.42
CA GLU A 82 14.22 -2.88 -35.45
C GLU A 82 14.07 -4.24 -36.13
N LYS A 83 13.74 -5.28 -35.35
CA LYS A 83 13.55 -6.63 -35.88
C LYS A 83 12.37 -6.76 -36.85
N ASP A 84 11.24 -6.13 -36.53
CA ASP A 84 10.06 -6.13 -37.41
C ASP A 84 9.14 -4.93 -37.08
N ILE A 85 9.35 -3.81 -37.79
CA ILE A 85 8.60 -2.57 -37.57
C ILE A 85 7.08 -2.75 -37.75
N MET A 86 6.63 -3.69 -38.59
CA MET A 86 5.21 -3.86 -38.88
C MET A 86 4.52 -4.81 -37.89
N ARG A 87 5.25 -5.76 -37.30
CA ARG A 87 4.66 -6.82 -36.45
C ARG A 87 5.18 -6.88 -35.02
N PHE A 88 6.08 -5.98 -34.61
CA PHE A 88 6.61 -5.98 -33.25
C PHE A 88 5.50 -6.01 -32.18
N THR A 89 5.79 -6.73 -31.10
CA THR A 89 4.90 -6.84 -29.93
C THR A 89 5.55 -6.18 -28.73
N VAL A 90 4.85 -5.23 -28.11
CA VAL A 90 5.32 -4.57 -26.87
C VAL A 90 4.96 -5.38 -25.63
N CYS A 91 3.89 -6.17 -25.70
CA CYS A 91 3.34 -6.90 -24.56
C CYS A 91 4.28 -8.00 -24.06
N ASP A 92 4.97 -8.70 -24.96
CA ASP A 92 5.95 -9.74 -24.58
C ASP A 92 7.14 -9.12 -23.82
N THR A 93 7.61 -7.95 -24.28
CA THR A 93 8.69 -7.21 -23.61
C THR A 93 8.26 -6.74 -22.22
N ILE A 94 7.04 -6.21 -22.08
CA ILE A 94 6.47 -5.82 -20.78
C ILE A 94 6.39 -7.02 -19.84
N ILE A 95 5.88 -8.17 -20.30
CA ILE A 95 5.74 -9.37 -19.47
C ILE A 95 7.12 -9.83 -18.95
N LYS A 96 8.14 -9.84 -19.81
CA LYS A 96 9.51 -10.23 -19.44
C LYS A 96 10.13 -9.28 -18.41
N HIS A 97 9.85 -7.97 -18.52
CA HIS A 97 10.41 -6.96 -17.63
C HIS A 97 9.64 -6.78 -16.33
N CYS A 98 8.36 -7.16 -16.28
CA CYS A 98 7.48 -6.90 -15.15
C CYS A 98 8.03 -7.35 -13.78
N PRO A 99 8.69 -8.53 -13.62
CA PRO A 99 9.28 -8.92 -12.34
C PRO A 99 10.38 -7.95 -11.88
N ARG A 100 11.23 -7.48 -12.80
CA ARG A 100 12.30 -6.52 -12.49
C ARG A 100 11.72 -5.14 -12.20
N PHE A 101 10.70 -4.71 -12.96
CA PHE A 101 9.99 -3.47 -12.70
C PHE A 101 9.40 -3.47 -11.30
N ARG A 102 8.73 -4.57 -10.90
CA ARG A 102 8.15 -4.71 -9.57
C ARG A 102 9.18 -4.49 -8.47
N ASN A 103 10.37 -5.09 -8.59
CA ASN A 103 11.42 -4.98 -7.56
C ASN A 103 12.01 -3.57 -7.41
N VAL A 104 11.87 -2.72 -8.42
CA VAL A 104 12.43 -1.36 -8.45
C VAL A 104 11.36 -0.30 -8.19
N TYR A 105 10.24 -0.37 -8.91
CA TYR A 105 9.15 0.59 -8.80
C TYR A 105 8.39 0.47 -7.49
N VAL A 106 8.07 -0.74 -7.00
CA VAL A 106 7.28 -0.87 -5.75
C VAL A 106 7.99 -0.18 -4.57
N PRO A 107 9.29 -0.40 -4.30
CA PRO A 107 9.98 0.34 -3.24
C PRO A 107 10.06 1.85 -3.49
N TYR A 108 10.27 2.29 -4.74
CA TYR A 108 10.31 3.71 -5.07
C TYR A 108 8.98 4.39 -4.74
N LEU A 109 7.87 3.80 -5.20
CA LEU A 109 6.52 4.32 -4.99
C LEU A 109 6.10 4.28 -3.51
N THR A 110 6.55 3.26 -2.78
CA THR A 110 6.32 3.16 -1.32
C THR A 110 6.94 4.34 -0.57
N ASN A 111 8.07 4.86 -1.06
CA ASN A 111 8.77 5.98 -0.46
C ASN A 111 8.25 7.35 -0.89
N GLN A 112 7.29 7.44 -1.82
CA GLN A 112 6.86 8.70 -2.44
C GLN A 112 6.38 9.75 -1.42
N SER A 113 5.67 9.32 -0.37
CA SER A 113 5.22 10.25 0.68
C SER A 113 6.38 10.87 1.47
N TYR A 114 7.45 10.10 1.67
CA TYR A 114 8.63 10.59 2.36
C TYR A 114 9.50 11.46 1.47
N GLN A 115 9.58 11.15 0.17
CA GLN A 115 10.19 12.05 -0.82
C GLN A 115 9.51 13.42 -0.79
N ASP A 116 8.17 13.45 -0.80
CA ASP A 116 7.39 14.69 -0.78
C ASP A 116 7.57 15.49 0.52
N LYS A 117 7.48 14.82 1.68
CA LYS A 117 7.73 15.44 2.99
C LYS A 117 9.15 15.98 3.09
N THR A 118 10.14 15.23 2.63
CA THR A 118 11.56 15.64 2.65
C THR A 118 11.79 16.84 1.74
N TYR A 119 11.23 16.82 0.53
CA TYR A 119 11.29 17.95 -0.39
C TYR A 119 10.68 19.21 0.23
N GLN A 120 9.46 19.13 0.77
CA GLN A 120 8.78 20.27 1.42
C GLN A 120 9.60 20.83 2.59
N ARG A 121 10.02 19.94 3.51
CA ARG A 121 10.85 20.32 4.65
C ARG A 121 12.13 21.03 4.22
N LEU A 122 12.86 20.47 3.24
CA LEU A 122 14.10 21.08 2.74
C LEU A 122 13.84 22.43 2.05
N MET A 123 12.74 22.55 1.31
CA MET A 123 12.36 23.82 0.68
C MET A 123 12.00 24.88 1.73
N GLU A 124 11.42 24.52 2.86
CA GLU A 124 11.01 25.42 3.95
C GLU A 124 12.19 25.80 4.86
N GLU A 125 12.93 24.81 5.35
CA GLU A 125 13.96 24.96 6.39
C GLU A 125 15.33 25.35 5.83
N SER A 126 15.68 24.93 4.59
CA SER A 126 17.01 25.17 4.02
C SER A 126 16.97 26.20 2.89
N HIS A 127 17.34 27.43 3.22
CA HIS A 127 17.48 28.52 2.24
C HIS A 127 18.49 28.18 1.13
N GLU A 128 19.57 27.47 1.49
CA GLU A 128 20.58 27.06 0.51
C GLU A 128 20.04 26.00 -0.46
N PHE A 129 19.33 25.00 0.04
CA PHE A 129 18.67 24.00 -0.81
C PHE A 129 17.69 24.65 -1.77
N ARG A 130 16.80 25.52 -1.27
CA ARG A 130 15.84 26.27 -2.09
C ARG A 130 16.54 27.02 -3.21
N ARG A 131 17.57 27.81 -2.89
CA ARG A 131 18.35 28.58 -3.87
C ARG A 131 18.99 27.69 -4.94
N VAL A 132 19.57 26.55 -4.55
CA VAL A 132 20.22 25.63 -5.50
C VAL A 132 19.18 24.96 -6.40
N VAL A 133 18.06 24.48 -5.85
CA VAL A 133 16.98 23.85 -6.63
C VAL A 133 16.39 24.85 -7.63
N GLU A 134 16.02 26.06 -7.19
CA GLU A 134 15.50 27.11 -8.08
C GLU A 134 16.48 27.46 -9.22
N LYS A 135 17.79 27.46 -8.92
CA LYS A 135 18.82 27.67 -9.94
C LYS A 135 18.87 26.50 -10.94
N LEU A 136 18.80 25.27 -10.47
CA LEU A 136 18.82 24.06 -11.31
C LEU A 136 17.57 23.96 -12.18
N GLU A 137 16.40 24.34 -11.67
CA GLU A 137 15.13 24.35 -12.40
C GLU A 137 15.08 25.37 -13.54
N ARG A 138 15.91 26.43 -13.48
CA ARG A 138 16.08 27.40 -14.58
C ARG A 138 16.90 26.86 -15.74
N ASN A 139 17.55 25.71 -15.59
CA ASN A 139 18.27 25.07 -16.70
C ASN A 139 17.26 24.76 -17.84
N PRO A 140 17.50 25.21 -19.09
CA PRO A 140 16.60 24.94 -20.22
C PRO A 140 16.27 23.46 -20.41
N VAL A 141 17.19 22.57 -20.04
CA VAL A 141 17.00 21.11 -20.06
C VAL A 141 15.80 20.66 -19.22
N CYS A 142 15.44 21.38 -18.15
CA CYS A 142 14.28 21.06 -17.31
C CYS A 142 12.93 21.45 -17.94
N GLN A 143 12.92 22.20 -19.06
CA GLN A 143 11.69 22.62 -19.75
C GLN A 143 10.66 23.29 -18.83
N ARG A 144 11.13 24.07 -17.86
CA ARG A 144 10.31 24.76 -16.83
C ARG A 144 9.56 23.82 -15.88
N LEU A 145 9.92 22.54 -15.82
CA LEU A 145 9.37 21.61 -14.84
C LEU A 145 10.17 21.71 -13.54
N PRO A 146 9.50 21.82 -12.38
CA PRO A 146 10.16 21.79 -11.09
C PRO A 146 10.63 20.37 -10.74
N LEU A 147 11.61 20.24 -9.83
CA LEU A 147 12.16 18.95 -9.38
C LEU A 147 11.05 17.99 -8.93
N ARG A 148 10.08 18.50 -8.15
CA ARG A 148 8.94 17.71 -7.66
C ARG A 148 8.16 17.04 -8.79
N SER A 149 8.03 17.69 -9.95
CA SER A 149 7.32 17.13 -11.12
C SER A 149 8.07 15.97 -11.76
N PHE A 150 9.40 15.92 -11.65
CA PHE A 150 10.18 14.76 -12.08
C PHE A 150 10.07 13.59 -11.10
N LEU A 151 10.06 13.87 -9.79
CA LEU A 151 10.03 12.83 -8.75
C LEU A 151 8.75 11.98 -8.79
N ILE A 152 7.65 12.51 -9.32
CA ILE A 152 6.36 11.79 -9.45
C ILE A 152 6.24 10.96 -10.74
N LEU A 153 7.13 11.16 -11.72
CA LEU A 153 7.05 10.50 -13.02
C LEU A 153 7.00 8.96 -12.93
N PRO A 154 7.75 8.27 -12.04
CA PRO A 154 7.67 6.82 -11.95
C PRO A 154 6.27 6.29 -11.59
N PHE A 155 5.52 7.00 -10.74
CA PHE A 155 4.13 6.67 -10.43
C PHE A 155 3.22 6.83 -11.66
N GLN A 156 3.38 7.96 -12.35
CA GLN A 156 2.62 8.26 -13.57
C GLN A 156 2.94 7.28 -14.69
N ARG A 157 4.18 6.80 -14.78
CA ARG A 157 4.59 5.88 -15.84
C ARG A 157 3.91 4.53 -15.71
N ILE A 158 3.93 3.92 -14.53
CA ILE A 158 3.32 2.59 -14.33
C ILE A 158 1.81 2.64 -14.60
N THR A 159 1.13 3.69 -14.14
CA THR A 159 -0.30 3.89 -14.41
C THR A 159 -0.57 4.13 -15.91
N ARG A 160 0.26 4.93 -16.60
CA ARG A 160 0.12 5.17 -18.04
C ARG A 160 0.42 3.93 -18.89
N LEU A 161 1.43 3.13 -18.54
CA LEU A 161 1.72 1.86 -19.23
C LEU A 161 0.50 0.92 -19.20
N LYS A 162 -0.21 0.84 -18.07
CA LYS A 162 -1.47 0.07 -17.98
C LYS A 162 -2.51 0.57 -18.99
N LEU A 163 -2.72 1.89 -19.07
CA LEU A 163 -3.70 2.48 -20.00
C LEU A 163 -3.32 2.24 -21.47
N LEU A 164 -2.02 2.33 -21.80
CA LEU A 164 -1.53 2.04 -23.14
C LEU A 164 -1.77 0.57 -23.52
N VAL A 165 -1.47 -0.37 -22.62
CA VAL A 165 -1.75 -1.80 -22.85
C VAL A 165 -3.25 -2.08 -22.94
N GLN A 166 -4.09 -1.41 -22.14
CA GLN A 166 -5.54 -1.48 -22.27
C GLN A 166 -6.02 -1.05 -23.66
N ASN A 167 -5.44 0.01 -24.23
CA ASN A 167 -5.74 0.43 -25.59
C ASN A 167 -5.30 -0.61 -26.63
N ILE A 168 -4.17 -1.29 -26.41
CA ILE A 168 -3.72 -2.40 -27.27
C ILE A 168 -4.73 -3.56 -27.19
N VAL A 169 -5.17 -3.97 -26.00
CA VAL A 169 -6.16 -5.05 -25.82
C VAL A 169 -7.42 -4.74 -26.62
N LYS A 170 -7.96 -3.52 -26.51
CA LYS A 170 -9.18 -3.10 -27.22
C LYS A 170 -9.08 -3.14 -28.75
N ARG A 171 -7.86 -3.05 -29.30
CA ARG A 171 -7.59 -3.00 -30.75
C ARG A 171 -6.98 -4.30 -31.29
N THR A 172 -6.79 -5.31 -30.43
CA THR A 172 -6.25 -6.61 -30.83
C THR A 172 -7.41 -7.55 -31.17
N ALA A 173 -7.25 -8.35 -32.22
CA ALA A 173 -8.29 -9.30 -32.63
C ALA A 173 -8.57 -10.35 -31.53
N PRO A 174 -9.84 -10.67 -31.25
CA PRO A 174 -10.21 -11.58 -30.17
C PRO A 174 -9.79 -13.02 -30.47
N LYS A 175 -9.58 -13.82 -29.42
CA LYS A 175 -9.16 -15.23 -29.45
C LYS A 175 -7.82 -15.46 -30.15
N THR A 176 -6.95 -14.43 -30.17
CA THR A 176 -5.60 -14.53 -30.73
C THR A 176 -4.55 -14.69 -29.63
N LYS A 177 -3.35 -15.16 -30.00
CA LYS A 177 -2.19 -15.19 -29.11
C LYS A 177 -1.82 -13.79 -28.63
N ASP A 178 -1.92 -12.79 -29.50
CA ASP A 178 -1.62 -11.39 -29.19
C ASP A 178 -2.58 -10.84 -28.13
N GLU A 179 -3.87 -11.14 -28.21
CA GLU A 179 -4.85 -10.75 -27.19
C GLU A 179 -4.50 -11.37 -25.83
N ALA A 180 -4.18 -12.65 -25.80
CA ALA A 180 -3.81 -13.34 -24.56
C ALA A 180 -2.55 -12.73 -23.92
N GLN A 181 -1.54 -12.35 -24.72
CA GLN A 181 -0.35 -11.65 -24.23
C GLN A 181 -0.68 -10.24 -23.73
N ALA A 182 -1.50 -9.48 -24.46
CA ALA A 182 -1.89 -8.14 -24.06
C ALA A 182 -2.68 -8.14 -22.73
N ILE A 183 -3.62 -9.06 -22.57
CA ILE A 183 -4.36 -9.25 -21.31
C ILE A 183 -3.41 -9.65 -20.17
N LYS A 184 -2.46 -10.55 -20.44
CA LYS A 184 -1.47 -10.95 -19.44
C LYS A 184 -0.58 -9.77 -19.00
N ALA A 185 -0.07 -8.99 -19.95
CA ALA A 185 0.72 -7.79 -19.68
C ALA A 185 -0.07 -6.78 -18.83
N MET A 186 -1.34 -6.55 -19.18
CA MET A 186 -2.25 -5.67 -18.44
C MET A 186 -2.42 -6.13 -16.99
N LYS A 187 -2.74 -7.41 -16.77
CA LYS A 187 -2.92 -7.99 -15.42
C LYS A 187 -1.66 -7.89 -14.56
N LEU A 188 -0.48 -8.06 -15.17
CA LEU A 188 0.79 -7.92 -14.46
C LEU A 188 1.07 -6.48 -14.02
N LEU A 189 0.79 -5.49 -14.89
CA LEU A 189 0.88 -4.07 -14.53
C LEU A 189 -0.15 -3.69 -13.46
N GLU A 190 -1.37 -4.20 -13.54
CA GLU A 190 -2.40 -4.03 -12.51
C GLU A 190 -1.96 -4.58 -11.16
N LYS A 191 -1.39 -5.80 -11.15
CA LYS A 191 -0.85 -6.40 -9.94
C LYS A 191 0.29 -5.56 -9.34
N MET A 192 1.17 -5.00 -10.16
CA MET A 192 2.25 -4.13 -9.65
C MET A 192 1.73 -2.85 -8.99
N ILE A 193 0.69 -2.23 -9.57
CA ILE A 193 0.02 -1.07 -8.97
C ILE A 193 -0.62 -1.46 -7.63
N GLN A 194 -1.29 -2.60 -7.59
CA GLN A 194 -1.91 -3.13 -6.38
C GLN A 194 -0.86 -3.41 -5.29
N ASP A 195 0.23 -4.11 -5.63
CA ASP A 195 1.33 -4.39 -4.73
C ASP A 195 1.97 -3.11 -4.17
N SER A 196 2.05 -2.04 -4.99
CA SER A 196 2.54 -0.72 -4.55
C SER A 196 1.61 -0.10 -3.51
N ASN A 197 0.30 -0.13 -3.75
CA ASN A 197 -0.68 0.39 -2.79
C ASN A 197 -0.69 -0.40 -1.48
N GLU A 198 -0.56 -1.72 -1.56
CA GLU A 198 -0.46 -2.59 -0.38
C GLU A 198 0.81 -2.29 0.41
N SER A 199 1.95 -2.11 -0.25
CA SER A 199 3.21 -1.76 0.41
C SER A 199 3.15 -0.39 1.08
N ILE A 200 2.53 0.62 0.45
CA ILE A 200 2.26 1.94 1.06
C ILE A 200 1.39 1.79 2.32
N SER A 201 0.34 0.99 2.25
CA SER A 201 -0.57 0.75 3.39
C SER A 201 0.16 0.06 4.55
N GLN A 202 0.95 -0.98 4.25
CA GLN A 202 1.77 -1.69 5.23
C GLN A 202 2.78 -0.75 5.90
N MET A 203 3.46 0.10 5.12
CA MET A 203 4.42 1.07 5.65
C MET A 203 3.76 2.03 6.65
N LYS A 204 2.60 2.62 6.30
CA LYS A 204 1.84 3.51 7.20
C LYS A 204 1.39 2.81 8.49
N ASN A 205 1.02 1.55 8.39
CA ASN A 205 0.66 0.73 9.54
C ASN A 205 1.87 0.51 10.45
N ILE A 206 3.04 0.19 9.90
CA ILE A 206 4.28 0.07 10.67
C ILE A 206 4.67 1.40 11.33
N GLU A 207 4.60 2.53 10.63
CA GLU A 207 4.84 3.86 11.23
C GLU A 207 3.93 4.13 12.44
N SER A 208 2.66 3.74 12.32
CA SER A 208 1.66 3.89 13.38
C SER A 208 1.99 3.00 14.59
N LEU A 209 2.43 1.76 14.37
CA LEU A 209 2.90 0.86 15.43
C LEU A 209 4.17 1.38 16.11
N VAL A 210 5.13 1.92 15.36
CA VAL A 210 6.34 2.54 15.92
C VAL A 210 5.98 3.74 16.79
N THR A 211 5.06 4.60 16.31
CA THR A 211 4.58 5.76 17.05
C THR A 211 3.89 5.37 18.35
N LEU A 212 3.08 4.30 18.33
CA LEU A 212 2.43 3.77 19.52
C LEU A 212 3.43 3.13 20.48
N ASN A 213 4.39 2.36 19.97
CA ASN A 213 5.42 1.70 20.77
C ASN A 213 6.27 2.72 21.54
N ALA A 214 6.52 3.91 20.99
CA ALA A 214 7.24 4.99 21.68
C ALA A 214 6.42 5.65 22.82
N LYS A 215 5.10 5.39 22.88
CA LYS A 215 4.17 5.96 23.87
C LYS A 215 3.68 4.94 24.89
N VAL A 216 4.05 3.67 24.74
CA VAL A 216 3.54 2.57 25.55
C VAL A 216 4.64 2.02 26.44
N ASP A 217 4.35 1.94 27.73
CA ASP A 217 5.12 1.19 28.71
C ASP A 217 4.29 -0.01 29.21
N PHE A 218 4.95 -1.11 29.59
CA PHE A 218 4.28 -2.31 30.11
C PHE A 218 4.52 -2.46 31.61
N GLU A 219 3.44 -2.53 32.39
CA GLU A 219 3.49 -2.93 33.80
C GLU A 219 3.31 -4.45 33.95
N CYS A 220 2.60 -5.06 33.00
CA CYS A 220 2.50 -6.50 32.84
C CYS A 220 3.64 -7.07 31.96
N ARG A 221 3.52 -8.34 31.54
CA ARG A 221 4.46 -8.96 30.60
C ARG A 221 4.63 -8.10 29.33
N THR A 222 5.88 -7.87 28.92
CA THR A 222 6.20 -7.12 27.70
C THR A 222 5.70 -7.81 26.44
N LEU A 223 5.21 -7.04 25.48
CA LEU A 223 4.80 -7.52 24.15
C LEU A 223 5.52 -6.70 23.06
N PRO A 224 6.23 -7.33 22.11
CA PRO A 224 6.78 -6.60 20.96
C PRO A 224 5.64 -6.09 20.08
N LEU A 225 5.40 -4.77 20.08
CA LEU A 225 4.27 -4.18 19.34
C LEU A 225 4.49 -4.12 17.83
N ILE A 226 5.74 -3.99 17.39
CA ILE A 226 6.08 -3.85 15.97
C ILE A 226 6.11 -5.25 15.32
N SER A 227 5.17 -5.50 14.41
CA SER A 227 5.09 -6.72 13.61
C SER A 227 4.53 -6.41 12.22
N GLN A 228 5.00 -7.13 11.20
CA GLN A 228 4.54 -6.98 9.80
C GLN A 228 3.08 -7.40 9.61
N SER A 229 2.59 -8.34 10.42
CA SER A 229 1.21 -8.85 10.33
C SER A 229 0.22 -8.11 11.24
N ARG A 230 0.72 -7.33 12.21
CA ARG A 230 -0.12 -6.64 13.19
C ARG A 230 -0.69 -5.36 12.60
N ARG A 231 -2.00 -5.14 12.77
CA ARG A 231 -2.70 -3.92 12.34
C ARG A 231 -3.68 -3.46 13.41
N LEU A 232 -3.73 -2.16 13.67
CA LEU A 232 -4.69 -1.60 14.61
C LEU A 232 -6.10 -1.67 14.00
N VAL A 233 -6.99 -2.38 14.67
CA VAL A 233 -8.40 -2.54 14.28
C VAL A 233 -9.25 -1.43 14.85
N ARG A 234 -9.07 -1.15 16.15
CA ARG A 234 -9.84 -0.16 16.88
C ARG A 234 -9.08 0.28 18.11
N GLU A 235 -9.21 1.55 18.44
CA GLU A 235 -8.74 2.08 19.71
C GLU A 235 -9.79 3.01 20.33
N GLY A 236 -9.69 3.22 21.64
CA GLY A 236 -10.52 4.22 22.30
C GLY A 236 -10.65 4.02 23.81
N PRO A 237 -11.18 5.06 24.49
CA PRO A 237 -11.45 4.99 25.92
C PRO A 237 -12.67 4.11 26.19
N VAL A 238 -12.62 3.37 27.29
CA VAL A 238 -13.76 2.69 27.91
C VAL A 238 -13.64 2.80 29.43
N THR A 239 -14.76 2.78 30.14
CA THR A 239 -14.74 2.78 31.61
C THR A 239 -14.89 1.35 32.10
N GLU A 240 -13.89 0.86 32.83
CA GLU A 240 -13.96 -0.39 33.59
C GLU A 240 -14.72 -0.12 34.89
N LEU A 241 -15.75 -0.92 35.16
CA LEU A 241 -16.48 -0.88 36.43
C LEU A 241 -15.91 -1.95 37.36
N ARG A 242 -15.39 -1.53 38.51
CA ARG A 242 -14.79 -2.41 39.52
C ARG A 242 -15.64 -2.42 40.77
N ASP A 243 -15.72 -3.61 41.36
CA ASP A 243 -16.42 -3.96 42.60
C ASP A 243 -17.94 -3.64 42.60
N PHE A 244 -18.75 -4.65 42.89
CA PHE A 244 -20.20 -4.56 42.98
C PHE A 244 -20.71 -4.71 44.42
N SER A 245 -19.85 -4.43 45.39
CA SER A 245 -20.24 -4.47 46.79
C SER A 245 -21.28 -3.38 47.08
N LEU A 246 -22.43 -3.79 47.63
CA LEU A 246 -23.65 -2.99 47.85
C LEU A 246 -23.49 -1.76 48.77
N LYS A 247 -22.28 -1.40 49.20
CA LYS A 247 -22.04 -0.39 50.24
C LYS A 247 -20.99 0.66 49.93
N ASP A 248 -20.16 0.51 48.91
CA ASP A 248 -19.15 1.51 48.56
C ASP A 248 -19.29 1.96 47.12
N ARG A 249 -18.91 3.22 46.88
CA ARG A 249 -19.00 3.91 45.58
C ARG A 249 -18.43 3.00 44.48
N GLU A 250 -19.19 2.84 43.39
CA GLU A 250 -18.74 2.13 42.19
C GLU A 250 -17.34 2.64 41.80
N GLU A 251 -16.32 1.78 41.92
CA GLU A 251 -14.96 2.17 41.56
C GLU A 251 -14.82 2.11 40.04
N GLU A 252 -15.02 3.26 39.40
CA GLU A 252 -14.80 3.40 37.97
C GLU A 252 -13.33 3.64 37.66
N ARG A 253 -12.79 2.87 36.72
CA ARG A 253 -11.44 3.08 36.18
C ARG A 253 -11.52 3.40 34.70
N ASN A 254 -10.99 4.56 34.31
CA ASN A 254 -10.85 4.90 32.90
C ASN A 254 -9.68 4.12 32.28
N VAL A 255 -10.00 3.26 31.33
CA VAL A 255 -9.00 2.49 30.57
C VAL A 255 -9.07 2.86 29.10
N TYR A 256 -8.00 2.54 28.38
CA TYR A 256 -7.87 2.74 26.95
C TYR A 256 -7.54 1.40 26.31
N MET A 257 -8.33 1.01 25.34
CA MET A 257 -8.15 -0.26 24.64
C MET A 257 -7.49 -0.01 23.28
N HIS A 258 -6.45 -0.79 22.97
CA HIS A 258 -5.89 -0.88 21.62
C HIS A 258 -6.10 -2.31 21.12
N LEU A 259 -7.08 -2.49 20.23
CA LEU A 259 -7.37 -3.76 19.60
C LEU A 259 -6.65 -3.83 18.26
N PHE A 260 -5.72 -4.78 18.16
CA PHE A 260 -5.11 -5.22 16.92
C PHE A 260 -5.87 -6.42 16.34
N ASN A 261 -5.46 -6.88 15.17
CA ASN A 261 -5.99 -8.11 14.59
C ASN A 261 -5.57 -9.38 15.35
N ASP A 262 -4.47 -9.35 16.08
CA ASP A 262 -3.90 -10.50 16.78
C ASP A 262 -3.91 -10.35 18.31
N TYR A 263 -3.86 -9.12 18.83
CA TYR A 263 -3.81 -8.84 20.27
C TYR A 263 -4.76 -7.70 20.69
N LEU A 264 -5.16 -7.71 21.95
CA LEU A 264 -5.79 -6.58 22.62
C LEU A 264 -4.87 -6.08 23.75
N LEU A 265 -4.63 -4.77 23.82
CA LEU A 265 -4.03 -4.11 24.97
C LEU A 265 -5.10 -3.38 25.78
N VAL A 266 -5.02 -3.50 27.10
CA VAL A 266 -5.77 -2.69 28.05
C VAL A 266 -4.78 -1.81 28.80
N SER A 267 -4.96 -0.49 28.71
CA SER A 267 -3.98 0.48 29.19
C SER A 267 -4.61 1.56 30.07
N LEU A 268 -3.82 2.13 30.97
CA LEU A 268 -4.10 3.39 31.65
C LEU A 268 -3.49 4.53 30.85
N ARG A 269 -4.28 5.58 30.57
CA ARG A 269 -3.77 6.78 29.90
C ARG A 269 -3.04 7.66 30.91
N LYS A 270 -1.82 8.06 30.56
CA LYS A 270 -0.97 9.00 31.30
C LYS A 270 -1.00 10.38 30.65
N GLU A 271 -0.46 11.37 31.36
CA GLU A 271 -0.20 12.69 30.80
C GLU A 271 0.72 12.61 29.56
N GLY A 272 0.62 13.62 28.68
CA GLY A 272 1.40 13.64 27.44
C GLY A 272 0.98 12.60 26.39
N GLY A 273 -0.16 11.92 26.58
CA GLY A 273 -0.67 10.93 25.62
C GLY A 273 0.09 9.60 25.64
N ARG A 274 0.79 9.30 26.74
CA ARG A 274 1.40 8.01 27.01
C ARG A 274 0.39 7.01 27.57
N PHE A 275 0.71 5.73 27.47
CA PHE A 275 -0.12 4.63 27.94
C PHE A 275 0.72 3.66 28.77
N THR A 276 0.14 3.16 29.86
CA THR A 276 0.71 2.05 30.62
C THR A 276 -0.19 0.84 30.44
N VAL A 277 0.32 -0.18 29.74
CA VAL A 277 -0.38 -1.43 29.51
C VAL A 277 -0.39 -2.22 30.82
N ILE A 278 -1.59 -2.40 31.34
CA ILE A 278 -1.85 -3.14 32.58
C ILE A 278 -2.22 -4.60 32.29
N ASP A 279 -2.66 -4.90 31.07
CA ASP A 279 -2.91 -6.27 30.61
C ASP A 279 -3.00 -6.36 29.08
N HIS A 280 -2.78 -7.55 28.53
CA HIS A 280 -3.03 -7.86 27.13
C HIS A 280 -3.32 -9.34 26.93
N ALA A 281 -4.03 -9.66 25.86
CA ALA A 281 -4.29 -11.04 25.48
C ALA A 281 -4.40 -11.20 23.96
N PRO A 282 -4.07 -12.39 23.42
CA PRO A 282 -4.36 -12.74 22.02
C PRO A 282 -5.87 -12.63 21.75
N VAL A 283 -6.24 -12.13 20.57
CA VAL A 283 -7.67 -12.00 20.19
C VAL A 283 -8.37 -13.35 20.12
N SER A 284 -7.64 -14.42 19.79
CA SER A 284 -8.16 -15.81 19.78
C SER A 284 -8.64 -16.30 21.16
N GLU A 285 -8.19 -15.66 22.24
CA GLU A 285 -8.54 -16.02 23.61
C GLU A 285 -9.59 -15.08 24.24
N LEU A 286 -10.06 -14.08 23.50
CA LEU A 286 -11.07 -13.12 23.97
C LEU A 286 -12.48 -13.66 23.74
N ARG A 287 -13.38 -13.39 24.69
CA ARG A 287 -14.83 -13.52 24.48
C ARG A 287 -15.54 -12.26 24.90
N VAL A 288 -16.51 -11.82 24.11
CA VAL A 288 -17.28 -10.60 24.39
C VAL A 288 -18.76 -10.94 24.50
N GLU A 289 -19.39 -10.42 25.55
CA GLU A 289 -20.81 -10.65 25.82
C GLU A 289 -21.54 -9.32 25.96
N ASN A 290 -22.65 -9.20 25.25
CA ASN A 290 -23.48 -8.01 25.29
C ASN A 290 -24.38 -8.04 26.54
N CYS A 291 -24.12 -7.18 27.51
CA CYS A 291 -25.02 -7.00 28.65
C CYS A 291 -26.30 -6.32 28.19
N ARG A 292 -27.42 -7.06 28.22
CA ARG A 292 -28.75 -6.53 27.90
C ARG A 292 -29.54 -6.09 29.14
N PHE A 293 -29.04 -6.39 30.34
CA PHE A 293 -29.71 -6.09 31.59
C PHE A 293 -29.55 -4.62 31.99
N LYS A 294 -30.63 -4.01 32.47
CA LYS A 294 -30.62 -2.73 33.18
C LYS A 294 -30.38 -3.04 34.65
N LEU A 295 -29.12 -3.02 35.10
CA LEU A 295 -28.86 -2.97 36.53
C LEU A 295 -29.34 -1.58 37.01
N HIS A 296 -30.27 -1.56 37.97
CA HIS A 296 -30.78 -0.39 38.70
C HIS A 296 -30.51 1.00 38.10
N SER A 297 -31.37 1.48 37.18
CA SER A 297 -31.51 2.88 36.72
C SER A 297 -30.29 3.70 36.24
N LEU A 298 -29.06 3.20 36.36
CA LEU A 298 -27.82 3.88 36.00
C LEU A 298 -26.94 2.87 35.27
N GLN A 299 -26.26 3.34 34.22
CA GLN A 299 -25.31 2.61 33.35
C GLN A 299 -25.92 1.95 32.10
N LYS A 300 -26.05 2.77 31.05
CA LYS A 300 -26.29 2.34 29.67
C LYS A 300 -24.96 1.91 29.03
N ASN A 301 -25.03 1.14 27.95
CA ASN A 301 -23.90 0.77 27.09
C ASN A 301 -22.81 -0.14 27.72
N LEU A 302 -23.22 -1.13 28.52
CA LEU A 302 -22.32 -2.11 29.15
C LEU A 302 -22.04 -3.35 28.31
N PHE A 303 -20.84 -3.93 28.40
CA PHE A 303 -20.51 -5.24 27.84
C PHE A 303 -19.43 -5.93 28.69
N HIS A 304 -19.46 -7.27 28.74
CA HIS A 304 -18.41 -8.06 29.36
C HIS A 304 -17.33 -8.41 28.34
N LEU A 305 -16.08 -8.26 28.76
CA LEU A 305 -14.92 -8.75 28.05
C LEU A 305 -14.23 -9.81 28.92
N HIS A 306 -14.28 -11.05 28.47
CA HIS A 306 -13.57 -12.17 29.08
C HIS A 306 -12.18 -12.28 28.44
N MET A 307 -11.16 -12.15 29.28
CA MET A 307 -9.75 -12.38 28.99
C MET A 307 -9.29 -13.66 29.71
N PRO A 308 -8.13 -14.25 29.37
CA PRO A 308 -7.71 -15.56 29.90
C PRO A 308 -7.71 -15.69 31.42
N GLN A 309 -7.36 -14.62 32.12
CA GLN A 309 -7.20 -14.61 33.59
C GLN A 309 -8.21 -13.70 34.30
N LYS A 310 -9.10 -13.01 33.58
CA LYS A 310 -10.03 -12.04 34.17
C LYS A 310 -11.23 -11.74 33.28
N ALA A 311 -12.33 -11.32 33.89
CA ALA A 311 -13.46 -10.73 33.19
C ALA A 311 -13.57 -9.25 33.56
N LEU A 312 -13.68 -8.39 32.54
CA LEU A 312 -13.88 -6.95 32.69
C LEU A 312 -15.32 -6.61 32.37
N LEU A 313 -15.96 -5.80 33.22
CA LEU A 313 -17.19 -5.11 32.83
C LEU A 313 -16.83 -3.71 32.33
N LEU A 314 -17.17 -3.45 31.07
CA LEU A 314 -16.79 -2.24 30.36
C LEU A 314 -18.01 -1.43 29.94
N ARG A 315 -17.90 -0.11 30.07
CA ARG A 315 -18.91 0.87 29.66
C ARG A 315 -18.37 1.78 28.57
N THR A 316 -19.21 2.12 27.60
CA THR A 316 -18.94 3.16 26.61
C THR A 316 -19.85 4.38 26.78
N ASP A 317 -19.39 5.52 26.28
CA ASP A 317 -20.15 6.77 26.20
C ASP A 317 -21.47 6.64 25.41
N THR A 318 -21.44 5.90 24.30
CA THR A 318 -22.57 5.75 23.38
C THR A 318 -22.87 4.28 23.08
N GLN A 319 -24.13 3.98 22.79
CA GLN A 319 -24.57 2.65 22.36
C GLN A 319 -23.87 2.24 21.05
N ALA A 320 -23.62 3.20 20.15
CA ALA A 320 -22.89 2.95 18.91
C ALA A 320 -21.46 2.48 19.17
N ASN A 321 -20.74 3.09 20.13
CA ASN A 321 -19.39 2.66 20.50
C ASN A 321 -19.37 1.27 21.13
N LYS A 322 -20.35 0.93 21.98
CA LYS A 322 -20.53 -0.43 22.49
C LYS A 322 -20.67 -1.44 21.36
N LEU A 323 -21.60 -1.20 20.43
CA LEU A 323 -21.85 -2.14 19.32
C LEU A 323 -20.62 -2.29 18.41
N ARG A 324 -19.87 -1.20 18.19
CA ARG A 324 -18.61 -1.25 17.43
C ARG A 324 -17.53 -2.05 18.15
N TRP A 325 -17.38 -1.91 19.46
CA TRP A 325 -16.44 -2.71 20.25
C TRP A 325 -16.80 -4.19 20.24
N ILE A 326 -18.08 -4.53 20.49
CA ILE A 326 -18.56 -5.91 20.41
C ILE A 326 -18.30 -6.48 19.01
N SER A 327 -18.68 -5.76 17.95
CA SER A 327 -18.47 -6.23 16.57
C SER A 327 -16.98 -6.43 16.23
N ALA A 328 -16.07 -5.62 16.78
CA ALA A 328 -14.64 -5.77 16.54
C ALA A 328 -14.04 -6.96 17.32
N LEU A 329 -14.44 -7.14 18.58
CA LEU A 329 -13.98 -8.20 19.46
C LEU A 329 -14.57 -9.58 19.13
N SER A 330 -15.77 -9.64 18.52
CA SER A 330 -16.39 -10.90 18.09
C SER A 330 -15.81 -11.48 16.80
N ARG A 331 -14.89 -10.80 16.12
CA ARG A 331 -14.31 -11.31 14.87
C ARG A 331 -13.17 -12.29 15.18
N PRO A 332 -13.27 -13.58 14.80
CA PRO A 332 -12.07 -14.39 14.68
C PRO A 332 -11.29 -13.82 13.50
N TYR A 333 -10.21 -13.07 13.76
CA TYR A 333 -9.27 -12.74 12.71
C TYR A 333 -8.60 -14.06 12.31
N PRO A 334 -8.75 -14.52 11.06
CA PRO A 334 -8.03 -15.71 10.65
C PRO A 334 -6.52 -15.41 10.80
N GLU A 335 -5.82 -16.27 11.53
CA GLU A 335 -4.37 -16.32 11.50
C GLU A 335 -3.98 -16.54 10.03
N ILE A 336 -3.44 -15.50 9.39
CA ILE A 336 -2.80 -15.68 8.09
C ILE A 336 -1.41 -16.19 8.40
N ASP A 337 -1.29 -17.50 8.46
CA ASP A 337 -0.02 -18.19 8.54
C ASP A 337 0.72 -18.04 7.20
N PHE A 338 1.77 -17.19 7.19
CA PHE A 338 2.65 -17.01 6.04
C PHE A 338 3.70 -18.12 5.92
N SER A 339 3.78 -19.07 6.86
CA SER A 339 4.73 -20.19 6.79
C SER A 339 4.37 -21.21 5.70
N ALA A 340 3.13 -21.22 5.21
CA ALA A 340 2.67 -22.14 4.17
C ALA A 340 3.05 -21.74 2.73
N VAL A 341 3.69 -20.59 2.49
CA VAL A 341 4.04 -20.13 1.11
C VAL A 341 5.44 -20.58 0.67
N GLN A 342 6.24 -21.19 1.54
CA GLN A 342 7.48 -21.88 1.17
C GLN A 342 7.28 -23.40 1.24
N GLY A 343 6.59 -23.99 0.26
CA GLY A 343 6.50 -25.46 0.24
C GLY A 343 5.55 -26.14 -0.75
N MET A 344 4.80 -25.42 -1.59
CA MET A 344 3.93 -26.09 -2.57
C MET A 344 4.39 -25.85 -4.01
N CYS A 345 5.48 -26.54 -4.37
CA CYS A 345 5.72 -26.94 -5.75
C CYS A 345 5.47 -28.45 -5.86
N THR A 346 4.61 -28.81 -6.82
CA THR A 346 4.41 -30.13 -7.43
C THR A 346 4.05 -31.31 -6.51
N SER A 347 2.74 -31.50 -6.22
CA SER A 347 2.04 -32.82 -6.28
C SER A 347 0.72 -32.92 -5.47
N CYS A 348 -0.19 -31.94 -5.51
CA CYS A 348 -1.54 -32.14 -4.95
C CYS A 348 -2.60 -31.37 -5.72
N PHE A 349 -2.71 -31.67 -7.02
CA PHE A 349 -3.78 -31.17 -7.89
C PHE A 349 -4.64 -32.35 -8.37
N LYS A 350 -5.21 -33.12 -7.43
CA LYS A 350 -6.29 -34.08 -7.67
C LYS A 350 -6.82 -34.55 -6.32
N ARG A 351 -8.12 -34.33 -6.09
CA ARG A 351 -8.96 -34.69 -4.92
C ARG A 351 -9.24 -33.53 -3.96
N ASN A 352 -10.37 -32.88 -4.24
CA ASN A 352 -11.29 -32.17 -3.32
C ASN A 352 -11.87 -30.85 -3.85
N CYS A 353 -12.05 -30.74 -5.18
CA CYS A 353 -13.13 -29.91 -5.73
C CYS A 353 -14.41 -30.75 -5.84
N ARG A 354 -15.17 -30.85 -4.75
CA ARG A 354 -16.62 -31.10 -4.78
C ARG A 354 -17.20 -30.73 -3.41
N VAL A 355 -18.34 -30.06 -3.46
CA VAL A 355 -19.26 -29.68 -2.38
C VAL A 355 -19.23 -28.18 -1.99
N LYS A 356 -20.37 -27.55 -2.33
CA LYS A 356 -20.91 -26.22 -1.93
C LYS A 356 -20.48 -24.99 -2.74
N VAL A 357 -20.77 -25.05 -4.04
CA VAL A 357 -21.41 -23.92 -4.73
C VAL A 357 -22.91 -24.03 -4.44
N ASN A 358 -23.42 -23.17 -3.56
CA ASN A 358 -24.81 -22.66 -3.57
C ASN A 358 -25.01 -21.72 -2.37
N SER A 359 -25.69 -20.60 -2.63
CA SER A 359 -26.06 -19.50 -1.73
C SER A 359 -25.04 -18.38 -1.56
N LEU A 360 -24.76 -17.66 -2.65
CA LEU A 360 -24.52 -16.22 -2.60
C LEU A 360 -25.10 -15.56 -3.86
N MET A 361 -26.43 -15.59 -3.98
CA MET A 361 -27.20 -14.79 -4.93
C MET A 361 -28.53 -14.45 -4.26
N LEU A 362 -28.52 -13.39 -3.44
CA LEU A 362 -29.69 -12.64 -2.98
C LEU A 362 -29.19 -11.47 -2.12
N LEU A 363 -29.10 -10.29 -2.76
CA LEU A 363 -29.16 -8.91 -2.24
C LEU A 363 -28.30 -7.98 -3.13
N ILE A 364 -28.82 -7.71 -4.33
CA ILE A 364 -28.86 -6.37 -4.93
C ILE A 364 -30.34 -6.03 -5.06
#